data_AF-A0ABD2MIG8-F1
#
_entry.id   AF-A0ABD2MIG8-F1
#
_cell.length_a   1.000
_cell.length_b   1.000
_cell.length_c   1.000
_cell.angle_alpha   90.00
_cell.angle_beta   90.00
_cell.angle_gamma   90.00
#
_symmetry.space_group_name_H-M   'P 1'
#
loop_
_entity.id
_entity.type
_entity.pdbx_description
1 polymer ?
#
loop_
_entity_poly.entity_id
_entity_poly.type
_entity_poly.pdbx_seq_one_letter_code
_entity_poly.pdbx_strand_id
1 'polypeptide(L)'
;MDKTGIFTTTNEPSKVLSTKEKKHVGIIASGERCPFTIVIGCFNAAGPFSPPFPIFGKIIQPRLLDGSPSCTEDAYAPNDDTSGEVFLDLMHFLLEYVRSSDDEKGHFSLG
;
A
#
# COMPACT_ATOMS: atom_id res chain seq x y z
N MET A 1 -11.54 6.77 -5.06
CA MET A 1 -10.48 6.58 -4.06
C MET A 1 -10.98 5.59 -3.04
N ASP A 2 -10.16 4.62 -2.67
CA ASP A 2 -10.51 3.61 -1.67
C ASP A 2 -9.32 3.34 -0.74
N LYS A 3 -9.62 2.90 0.49
CA LYS A 3 -8.65 2.60 1.55
C LYS A 3 -8.70 1.11 1.85
N THR A 4 -7.56 0.44 1.72
CA THR A 4 -7.42 -0.98 2.07
C THR A 4 -6.40 -1.16 3.18
N GLY A 5 -6.75 -1.94 4.21
CA GLY A 5 -5.82 -2.37 5.25
C GLY A 5 -5.16 -3.69 4.88
N ILE A 6 -3.83 -3.73 4.94
CA ILE A 6 -3.02 -4.94 4.71
C ILE A 6 -2.41 -5.37 6.04
N PHE A 7 -2.69 -6.60 6.45
CA PHE A 7 -2.06 -7.22 7.62
C PHE A 7 -0.84 -8.02 7.18
N THR A 8 0.26 -7.87 7.92
CA THR A 8 1.52 -8.59 7.65
C THR A 8 1.46 -10.09 8.02
N THR A 9 0.44 -10.51 8.76
CA THR A 9 0.19 -11.90 9.13
C THR A 9 -1.09 -12.37 8.47
N THR A 10 -1.03 -13.50 7.76
CA THR A 10 -2.23 -14.18 7.30
C THR A 10 -2.78 -15.09 8.39
N ASN A 11 -4.09 -15.04 8.62
CA ASN A 11 -4.79 -16.05 9.40
C ASN A 11 -5.18 -17.27 8.54
N GLU A 12 -4.94 -17.21 7.23
CA GLU A 12 -5.26 -18.31 6.34
C GLU A 12 -4.25 -19.45 6.44
N PRO A 13 -4.72 -20.70 6.47
CA PRO A 13 -3.82 -21.80 6.60
C PRO A 13 -2.99 -22.06 5.36
N SER A 14 -1.66 -22.12 5.52
CA SER A 14 -0.76 -22.53 4.44
C SER A 14 -1.07 -23.95 3.98
N LYS A 15 -1.00 -24.19 2.67
CA LYS A 15 -1.16 -25.52 2.08
C LYS A 15 0.11 -26.33 2.35
N VAL A 16 0.08 -27.16 3.39
CA VAL A 16 1.22 -27.98 3.81
C VAL A 16 0.94 -29.46 3.53
N LEU A 17 1.92 -30.14 2.91
CA LEU A 17 1.91 -31.61 2.77
C LEU A 17 2.60 -32.24 3.99
N SER A 18 1.93 -33.15 4.67
CA SER A 18 2.45 -33.86 5.85
C SER A 18 2.59 -35.36 5.58
N THR A 19 3.58 -36.00 6.22
CA THR A 19 3.76 -37.46 6.18
C THR A 19 2.57 -38.16 6.84
N LYS A 20 2.18 -39.35 6.36
CA LYS A 20 0.94 -40.10 6.70
C LYS A 20 0.61 -40.32 8.19
N GLU A 21 1.47 -39.96 9.14
CA GLU A 21 1.25 -40.13 10.58
C GLU A 21 1.40 -38.84 11.41
N LYS A 22 1.79 -37.71 10.81
CA LYS A 22 1.91 -36.42 11.51
C LYS A 22 0.59 -35.64 11.40
N LYS A 23 -0.26 -35.76 12.43
CA LYS A 23 -1.62 -35.18 12.50
C LYS A 23 -1.70 -33.71 12.93
N HIS A 24 -0.65 -33.12 13.50
CA HIS A 24 -0.71 -31.76 14.02
C HIS A 24 0.03 -30.76 13.11
N VAL A 25 -0.67 -30.26 12.11
CA VAL A 25 -0.27 -29.09 11.33
C VAL A 25 -1.21 -27.96 11.71
N GLY A 26 -0.75 -27.10 12.61
CA GLY A 26 -1.47 -25.92 13.07
C GLY A 26 -0.71 -24.66 12.70
N ILE A 27 -1.39 -23.52 12.72
CA ILE A 27 -0.78 -22.22 12.48
C ILE A 27 -0.86 -21.40 13.74
N ILE A 28 0.28 -20.83 14.10
CA ILE A 28 0.40 -19.85 15.16
C ILE A 28 0.33 -18.50 14.47
N ALA A 29 -0.86 -17.88 14.45
CA ALA A 29 -1.06 -16.54 13.93
C ALA A 29 -1.27 -15.56 15.09
N SER A 30 -0.62 -14.39 15.02
CA SER A 30 -0.86 -13.30 15.97
C SER A 30 -2.07 -12.48 15.47
N GLY A 31 -3.23 -12.67 16.10
CA GLY A 31 -4.49 -12.06 15.67
C GLY A 31 -4.68 -10.60 16.07
N GLU A 32 -3.96 -10.10 17.08
CA GLU A 32 -4.30 -8.82 17.76
C GLU A 32 -3.23 -7.72 17.69
N ARG A 33 -1.96 -8.06 17.41
CA ARG A 33 -0.84 -7.09 17.34
C ARG A 33 -0.08 -7.14 16.02
N CYS A 34 -0.73 -7.64 14.98
CA CYS A 34 -0.16 -7.65 13.66
C CYS A 34 0.01 -6.20 13.18
N PRO A 35 1.24 -5.74 12.88
CA PRO A 35 1.44 -4.46 12.21
C PRO A 35 0.61 -4.47 10.93
N PHE A 36 -0.21 -3.43 10.77
CA PHE A 36 -0.96 -3.23 9.54
C PHE A 36 -0.40 -2.03 8.77
N THR A 37 -0.62 -2.06 7.46
CA THR A 37 -0.29 -0.97 6.55
C THR A 37 -1.58 -0.58 5.85
N ILE A 38 -1.89 0.70 5.86
CA ILE A 38 -3.01 1.22 5.07
C ILE A 38 -2.45 1.54 3.70
N VAL A 39 -3.12 1.11 2.64
CA VAL A 39 -2.82 1.53 1.28
C VAL A 39 -4.02 2.32 0.77
N ILE A 40 -3.75 3.52 0.25
CA ILE A 40 -4.75 4.33 -0.43
C ILE A 40 -4.50 4.24 -1.93
N GLY A 41 -5.55 3.85 -2.67
CA GLY A 41 -5.55 3.77 -4.12
C GLY A 41 -6.53 4.77 -4.73
N CYS A 42 -6.09 5.52 -5.74
CA CYS A 42 -6.94 6.39 -6.54
C CYS A 42 -7.05 5.88 -7.98
N PHE A 43 -8.28 5.90 -8.47
CA PHE A 43 -8.63 5.53 -9.84
C PHE A 43 -9.47 6.66 -10.43
N ASN A 44 -9.17 7.03 -11.66
CA ASN A 44 -10.03 7.87 -12.49
C ASN A 44 -10.64 7.02 -13.62
N ALA A 45 -11.68 7.53 -14.29
CA ALA A 45 -12.32 6.82 -15.39
C ALA A 45 -11.50 6.80 -16.69
N ALA A 46 -10.46 7.63 -16.80
CA ALA A 46 -9.63 7.77 -17.99
C ALA A 46 -8.41 6.85 -18.02
N GLY A 47 -8.08 6.19 -16.89
CA GLY A 47 -6.74 5.66 -16.61
C GLY A 47 -5.71 6.79 -16.43
N PRO A 48 -4.52 6.57 -15.84
CA PRO A 48 -3.94 5.38 -15.22
C PRO A 48 -4.16 5.29 -13.70
N PHE A 49 -3.65 4.21 -13.09
CA PHE A 49 -3.57 4.02 -11.63
C PHE A 49 -2.69 5.13 -11.03
N SER A 50 -3.15 5.82 -9.99
CA SER A 50 -2.21 6.61 -9.17
C SER A 50 -1.28 5.64 -8.46
N PRO A 51 0.02 5.95 -8.28
CA PRO A 51 0.90 5.10 -7.50
C PRO A 51 0.28 4.89 -6.10
N PRO A 52 0.39 3.67 -5.54
CA PRO A 52 -0.19 3.38 -4.24
C PRO A 52 0.48 4.24 -3.18
N PHE A 53 -0.31 4.79 -2.25
CA PHE A 53 0.20 5.59 -1.14
C PHE A 53 0.10 4.79 0.17
N PRO A 54 1.18 4.09 0.59
CA PRO A 54 1.21 3.34 1.84
C PRO A 54 1.37 4.26 3.06
N ILE A 55 0.62 3.94 4.12
CA ILE A 55 0.70 4.58 5.42
C ILE A 55 1.04 3.51 6.45
N PHE A 56 2.18 3.70 7.12
CA PHE A 56 2.74 2.72 8.06
C PHE A 56 2.42 3.07 9.52
N GLY A 57 1.95 2.08 10.28
CA GLY A 57 1.66 2.20 11.73
C GLY A 57 2.89 2.07 12.64
N LYS A 58 4.07 1.73 12.10
CA LYS A 58 5.34 1.57 12.84
C LYS A 58 6.50 2.16 12.06
N ILE A 59 7.63 2.39 12.76
CA ILE A 59 8.85 3.04 12.25
C ILE A 59 9.12 2.63 10.80
N ILE A 60 9.11 3.63 9.91
CA ILE A 60 9.39 3.48 8.49
C ILE A 60 10.83 3.05 8.33
N GLN A 61 11.04 1.85 7.79
CA GLN A 61 12.33 1.46 7.24
C GLN A 61 12.27 1.70 5.73
N PRO A 62 13.31 2.29 5.10
CA PRO A 62 13.31 2.52 3.64
C PRO A 62 13.02 1.27 2.82
N ARG A 63 13.38 0.09 3.37
CA ARG A 63 13.13 -1.22 2.78
C ARG A 63 11.65 -1.59 2.61
N LEU A 64 10.74 -0.89 3.28
CA LEU A 64 9.30 -1.12 3.12
C LEU A 64 8.80 -0.69 1.73
N LEU A 65 9.57 0.15 1.04
CA LEU A 65 9.29 0.58 -0.33
C LEU A 65 10.06 -0.22 -1.39
N ASP A 66 10.81 -1.26 -0.99
CA ASP A 66 11.54 -2.12 -1.92
C ASP A 66 10.57 -2.76 -2.93
N GLY A 67 10.75 -2.47 -4.22
CA GLY A 67 9.89 -2.97 -5.29
C GLY A 67 8.59 -2.19 -5.51
N SER A 68 8.39 -1.07 -4.81
CA SER A 68 7.30 -0.13 -5.12
C SER A 68 7.51 0.54 -6.48
N PRO A 69 6.42 0.96 -7.16
CA PRO A 69 6.53 1.76 -8.37
C PRO A 69 7.40 3.01 -8.18
N SER A 70 8.10 3.44 -9.24
CA SER A 70 8.79 4.72 -9.24
C SER A 70 7.80 5.85 -8.91
N CYS A 71 8.18 6.77 -8.02
CA CYS A 71 7.34 7.86 -7.51
C CYS A 71 6.29 7.43 -6.45
N THR A 72 6.45 6.28 -5.80
CA THR A 72 5.69 5.98 -4.58
C THR A 72 6.23 6.80 -3.41
N GLU A 73 5.36 7.61 -2.80
CA GLU A 73 5.58 8.27 -1.52
C GLU A 73 4.86 7.51 -0.40
N ASP A 74 5.35 7.66 0.83
CA ASP A 74 4.80 7.03 2.01
C ASP A 74 4.56 8.03 3.14
N ALA A 75 3.67 7.65 4.06
CA ALA A 75 3.41 8.42 5.26
C ALA A 75 3.47 7.55 6.52
N TYR A 76 3.70 8.21 7.65
CA TYR A 76 3.72 7.58 8.96
C TYR A 76 2.48 7.99 9.77
N ALA A 77 1.76 7.01 10.32
CA ALA A 77 0.63 7.26 11.20
C ALA A 77 0.69 6.34 12.43
N PRO A 78 1.21 6.80 13.59
CA PRO A 78 1.49 5.95 14.75
C PRO A 78 0.26 5.35 15.43
N ASN A 79 -0.92 5.94 15.20
CA ASN A 79 -2.17 5.56 15.86
C ASN A 79 -3.15 4.89 14.90
N ASP A 80 -2.66 4.31 13.80
CA ASP A 80 -3.48 3.43 12.97
C ASP A 80 -4.69 4.18 12.32
N ASP A 81 -4.64 5.52 12.35
CA ASP A 81 -5.65 6.43 11.83
C ASP A 81 -5.07 7.31 10.73
N THR A 82 -5.90 7.61 9.73
CA THR A 82 -5.58 8.58 8.68
C THR A 82 -5.88 9.95 9.28
N SER A 83 -4.92 10.53 10.02
CA SER A 83 -5.09 11.90 10.51
C SER A 83 -5.23 12.87 9.34
N GLY A 84 -5.85 14.03 9.59
CA GLY A 84 -6.09 15.02 8.54
C GLY A 84 -4.80 15.49 7.84
N GLU A 85 -3.66 15.46 8.52
CA GLU A 85 -2.35 15.80 7.94
C GLU A 85 -1.89 14.76 6.91
N VAL A 86 -1.99 13.46 7.21
CA VAL A 86 -1.67 12.37 6.28
C VAL A 86 -2.59 12.40 5.06
N PHE A 87 -3.85 12.79 5.27
CA PHE A 87 -4.78 13.02 4.16
C PHE A 87 -4.34 14.19 3.28
N LEU A 88 -3.85 15.29 3.85
CA LEU A 88 -3.35 16.42 3.08
C LEU A 88 -2.09 16.05 2.29
N ASP A 89 -1.16 15.31 2.88
CA ASP A 89 0.04 14.82 2.20
C ASP A 89 -0.35 13.95 0.98
N LEU A 90 -1.32 13.05 1.15
CA LEU A 90 -1.89 12.30 0.03
C LEU A 90 -2.50 13.23 -1.04
N MET A 91 -3.25 14.27 -0.66
CA MET A 91 -3.83 15.19 -1.64
C MET A 91 -2.76 15.96 -2.41
N HIS A 92 -1.69 16.39 -1.74
CA HIS A 92 -0.54 17.04 -2.38
C HIS A 92 0.14 16.10 -3.38
N PHE A 93 0.41 14.86 -2.97
CA PHE A 93 0.96 13.82 -3.81
C PHE A 93 0.10 13.57 -5.06
N LEU A 94 -1.22 13.42 -4.89
CA LEU A 94 -2.14 13.19 -6.01
C LEU A 94 -2.18 14.38 -6.97
N LEU A 95 -2.16 15.61 -6.46
CA LEU A 95 -2.14 16.81 -7.30
C LEU A 95 -0.86 16.90 -8.12
N GLU A 96 0.29 16.60 -7.52
CA GLU A 96 1.58 16.58 -8.22
C GLU A 96 1.60 15.50 -9.30
N TYR A 97 1.14 14.28 -8.97
CA TYR A 97 1.05 13.19 -9.93
C TYR A 97 0.14 13.54 -11.12
N VAL A 98 -1.06 14.07 -10.85
CA VAL A 98 -2.01 14.44 -11.92
C VAL A 98 -1.42 15.52 -12.82
N ARG A 99 -0.77 16.55 -12.25
CA ARG A 99 -0.12 17.62 -13.03
C ARG A 99 1.00 17.07 -13.92
N SER A 100 1.84 16.19 -13.39
CA SER A 100 2.91 15.55 -14.18
C SER A 100 2.36 14.72 -15.35
N SER A 101 1.20 14.09 -15.17
CA SER A 101 0.54 13.26 -16.21
C SER A 101 -0.08 14.08 -17.35
N ASP A 102 -0.39 15.36 -17.11
CA ASP A 102 -0.97 16.24 -18.13
C ASP A 102 0.12 16.96 -18.94
N ASP A 103 1.25 17.30 -18.33
CA ASP A 103 2.41 17.87 -19.04
C ASP A 103 3.02 16.87 -20.05
N GLU A 104 2.98 15.57 -19.77
CA GLU A 104 3.40 14.53 -20.73
C GLU A 104 2.52 14.47 -21.99
N LYS A 105 1.24 14.86 -21.89
CA LYS A 105 0.32 14.91 -23.03
C LYS A 105 0.53 16.14 -23.93
N GLY A 106 1.33 17.11 -23.49
CA GLY A 106 1.65 18.33 -24.24
C GLY A 106 2.75 18.17 -25.31
N HIS A 107 3.44 17.03 -25.38
CA HIS A 107 4.61 16.85 -26.25
C HIS A 107 4.46 15.78 -27.35
N PHE A 108 3.24 15.47 -27.79
CA PHE A 108 3.01 14.71 -29.02
C PHE A 108 2.33 15.60 -30.07
N SER A 109 3.11 16.50 -30.66
CA SER A 109 2.80 17.17 -31.93
C SER A 109 4.10 17.58 -32.62
N LEU A 110 4.71 16.65 -33.36
CA LEU A 110 5.12 16.84 -34.76
C LEU A 110 5.74 15.53 -35.29
N GLY A 111 5.13 14.98 -36.34
CA GLY A 111 5.57 13.79 -37.07
C GLY A 111 4.53 13.39 -38.09
#